data_AF-A0A8J4EMN3-F1
#
_entry.id   AF-A0A8J4EMN3-F1
#
_cell.length_a   1.000
_cell.length_b   1.000
_cell.length_c   1.000
_cell.angle_alpha   90.00
_cell.angle_beta   90.00
_cell.angle_gamma   90.00
#
_symmetry.space_group_name_H-M   'P 1'
#
loop_
_entity.id
_entity.type
_entity.pdbx_description
1 polymer ?
#
loop_
_entity_poly.entity_id
_entity_poly.type
_entity_poly.pdbx_seq_one_letter_code
_entity_poly.pdbx_strand_id
1 'polypeptide(L)'
;MQLLSSFHRGRRRGLAIAVGVAVLAVAVALVLVSRGVPDPRAGATVRRPTGSPAPSSAGSTVVATLHHDVPRYPRPGAGSDGVAPGRWYGRPSMLPVIARKPGWVRVRLAQRPNGSTTWLRARDVSLGSTPYRLVVDLGDTHLRLYERGRLALSVPAGVGAPDDPTPAGHFFVAFDQAPPPGEPGYGPFIVVTSAHSEVISDWAGSGDAVVGIHGPLGEDGRIGTGGARISHGCIRLHDRSLRRLRQVPPGTPIDVVR
;
A
#
# COMPACT_ATOMS: atom_id res chain seq x y z
N MET A 1 29.50 60.17 -6.21
CA MET A 1 28.89 59.95 -7.53
C MET A 1 27.48 59.41 -7.33
N GLN A 2 26.51 60.17 -7.85
CA GLN A 2 25.13 59.83 -8.27
C GLN A 2 24.28 58.94 -7.32
N LEU A 3 23.29 59.47 -6.56
CA LEU A 3 22.05 60.22 -6.85
C LEU A 3 20.81 59.31 -6.67
N LEU A 4 19.97 59.68 -5.70
CA LEU A 4 18.49 59.80 -5.71
C LEU A 4 17.66 58.53 -6.03
N SER A 5 16.52 58.24 -5.38
CA SER A 5 15.49 59.16 -4.88
C SER A 5 14.56 58.46 -3.89
N SER A 6 14.08 59.26 -2.93
CA SER A 6 12.99 58.98 -2.00
C SER A 6 11.81 59.86 -2.40
N PHE A 7 10.57 59.34 -2.39
CA PHE A 7 9.33 60.12 -2.20
C PHE A 7 8.27 59.17 -1.61
N HIS A 8 7.94 59.27 -0.32
CA HIS A 8 6.87 60.09 0.30
C HIS A 8 5.44 59.51 0.23
N ARG A 9 5.03 58.97 1.39
CA ARG A 9 3.85 59.34 2.20
C ARG A 9 2.44 59.16 1.59
N GLY A 10 1.61 58.33 2.24
CA GLY A 10 0.16 58.36 2.07
C GLY A 10 -0.63 57.43 2.99
N ARG A 11 -0.99 57.89 4.20
CA ARG A 11 -2.06 57.30 5.03
C ARG A 11 -3.42 57.63 4.40
N ARG A 12 -4.30 56.64 4.19
CA ARG A 12 -5.76 56.83 4.13
C ARG A 12 -6.50 55.69 4.84
N ARG A 13 -7.52 56.09 5.59
CA ARG A 13 -8.43 55.31 6.44
C ARG A 13 -9.68 54.88 5.65
N GLY A 14 -10.37 53.83 6.14
CA GLY A 14 -11.75 53.45 5.78
C GLY A 14 -11.83 52.61 4.50
N LEU A 15 -12.67 51.60 4.35
CA LEU A 15 -13.97 51.31 4.96
C LEU A 15 -14.23 49.80 4.84
N ALA A 16 -14.74 49.16 5.89
CA ALA A 16 -15.29 47.81 5.81
C ALA A 16 -16.68 47.85 5.16
N ILE A 17 -16.95 46.96 4.20
CA ILE A 17 -18.29 46.67 3.70
C ILE A 17 -18.45 45.14 3.70
N ALA A 18 -19.36 44.66 4.55
CA ALA A 18 -19.97 43.35 4.48
C ALA A 18 -21.21 43.40 3.56
N VAL A 19 -21.85 42.24 3.35
CA VAL A 19 -23.08 41.94 2.56
C VAL A 19 -22.74 41.37 1.17
N GLY A 20 -23.26 40.22 0.73
CA GLY A 20 -24.26 39.32 1.29
C GLY A 20 -24.38 38.05 0.43
N VAL A 21 -24.90 36.99 1.06
CA VAL A 21 -25.20 35.68 0.46
C VAL A 21 -26.35 35.80 -0.54
N ALA A 22 -26.22 35.16 -1.71
CA ALA A 22 -27.35 34.85 -2.58
C ALA A 22 -27.30 33.36 -2.96
N VAL A 23 -28.14 32.58 -2.29
CA VAL A 23 -28.50 31.20 -2.64
C VAL A 23 -29.50 31.28 -3.78
N LEU A 24 -29.20 30.65 -4.92
CA LEU A 24 -30.19 30.47 -5.99
C LEU A 24 -30.68 29.02 -5.96
N ALA A 25 -31.89 28.85 -5.44
CA ALA A 25 -32.68 27.64 -5.62
C ALA A 25 -33.29 27.65 -7.03
N VAL A 26 -33.09 26.57 -7.78
CA VAL A 26 -33.87 26.30 -8.98
C VAL A 26 -34.57 24.95 -8.77
N ALA A 27 -35.88 25.05 -8.55
CA ALA A 27 -36.79 23.92 -8.60
C ALA A 27 -37.29 23.77 -10.04
N VAL A 28 -37.13 22.57 -10.62
CA VAL A 28 -37.86 22.14 -11.82
C VAL A 28 -38.42 20.75 -11.54
N ALA A 29 -39.75 20.69 -11.40
CA ALA A 29 -40.56 19.53 -11.74
C ALA A 29 -41.10 19.81 -13.16
N LEU A 30 -41.36 18.87 -14.07
CA LEU A 30 -42.08 17.60 -13.92
C LEU A 30 -42.01 16.83 -15.26
N VAL A 31 -42.55 15.60 -15.23
CA VAL A 31 -43.07 14.76 -16.33
C VAL A 31 -42.21 13.55 -16.72
N LEU A 32 -42.64 12.42 -16.16
CA LEU A 32 -42.34 11.05 -16.54
C LEU A 32 -42.98 10.71 -17.90
N VAL A 33 -42.19 10.21 -18.83
CA VAL A 33 -42.65 9.35 -19.92
C VAL A 33 -41.84 8.05 -19.85
N SER A 34 -42.52 6.98 -19.50
CA SER A 34 -41.98 5.63 -19.37
C SER A 34 -41.63 5.06 -20.74
N ARG A 35 -40.34 4.83 -20.99
CA ARG A 35 -39.85 3.84 -21.97
C ARG A 35 -38.92 2.89 -21.23
N GLY A 36 -39.28 1.60 -21.24
CA GLY A 36 -38.62 0.55 -20.47
C GLY A 36 -37.12 0.46 -20.79
N VAL A 37 -36.30 0.71 -19.78
CA VAL A 37 -34.87 0.41 -19.79
C VAL A 37 -34.71 -1.04 -19.32
N PRO A 38 -34.01 -1.92 -20.04
CA PRO A 38 -33.79 -3.30 -19.61
C PRO A 38 -32.96 -3.33 -18.33
N ASP A 39 -33.42 -4.10 -17.35
CA ASP A 39 -32.74 -4.38 -16.08
C ASP A 39 -31.40 -5.12 -16.34
N PRO A 40 -30.23 -4.57 -15.96
CA PRO A 40 -28.95 -5.26 -16.12
C PRO A 40 -28.69 -6.30 -15.01
N ARG A 41 -29.67 -6.64 -14.17
CA ARG A 41 -29.57 -7.77 -13.22
C ARG A 41 -29.80 -9.12 -13.90
N ALA A 42 -29.10 -9.37 -15.01
CA ALA A 42 -28.90 -10.70 -15.54
C ALA A 42 -27.54 -11.21 -15.05
N GLY A 43 -27.59 -12.22 -14.17
CA GLY A 43 -26.50 -12.80 -13.41
C GLY A 43 -25.17 -12.96 -14.16
N ALA A 44 -24.19 -12.14 -13.77
CA ALA A 44 -22.79 -12.51 -13.81
C ALA A 44 -22.41 -12.97 -12.40
N THR A 45 -22.56 -14.27 -12.14
CA THR A 45 -21.97 -14.91 -10.96
C THR A 45 -20.45 -14.82 -11.10
N VAL A 46 -19.85 -13.74 -10.58
CA VAL A 46 -18.41 -13.67 -10.34
C VAL A 46 -18.10 -14.74 -9.32
N ARG A 47 -17.64 -15.89 -9.82
CA ARG A 47 -17.17 -16.99 -8.99
C ARG A 47 -15.92 -16.50 -8.26
N ARG A 48 -16.10 -16.01 -7.03
CA ARG A 48 -15.01 -15.66 -6.12
C ARG A 48 -14.06 -16.86 -6.11
N PRO A 49 -12.76 -16.72 -6.44
CA PRO A 49 -11.84 -17.81 -6.25
C PRO A 49 -11.77 -18.09 -4.75
N THR A 50 -12.53 -19.08 -4.29
CA THR A 50 -12.38 -19.72 -2.98
C THR A 50 -11.12 -20.57 -3.04
N GLY A 51 -10.00 -19.87 -3.10
CA GLY A 51 -8.68 -20.42 -2.89
C GLY A 51 -8.01 -19.49 -1.91
N SER A 52 -8.46 -19.50 -0.65
CA SER A 52 -7.58 -19.06 0.43
C SER A 52 -6.33 -19.90 0.26
N PRO A 53 -5.14 -19.34 0.00
CA PRO A 53 -3.93 -20.12 0.08
C PRO A 53 -3.94 -20.70 1.48
N ALA A 54 -3.84 -22.03 1.58
CA ALA A 54 -3.65 -22.68 2.86
C ALA A 54 -2.53 -21.91 3.60
N PRO A 55 -2.67 -21.65 4.91
CA PRO A 55 -1.55 -21.11 5.67
C PRO A 55 -0.36 -22.02 5.40
N SER A 56 0.70 -21.46 4.81
CA SER A 56 1.91 -22.21 4.49
C SER A 56 2.38 -22.86 5.78
N SER A 57 2.18 -24.16 5.90
CA SER A 57 2.54 -24.99 7.05
C SER A 57 4.05 -25.18 7.16
N ALA A 58 4.82 -24.71 6.19
CA ALA A 58 6.24 -24.48 6.36
C ALA A 58 6.43 -23.09 6.98
N GLY A 59 7.01 -23.02 8.18
CA GLY A 59 7.33 -21.77 8.89
C GLY A 59 8.30 -20.81 8.15
N SER A 60 8.54 -21.02 6.87
CA SER A 60 9.35 -20.17 6.01
C SER A 60 8.70 -19.99 4.64
N THR A 61 8.78 -18.78 4.09
CA THR A 61 8.35 -18.46 2.73
C THR A 61 9.57 -18.40 1.82
N VAL A 62 9.48 -19.05 0.67
CA VAL A 62 10.51 -18.95 -0.38
C VAL A 62 10.42 -17.58 -1.04
N VAL A 63 11.58 -16.95 -1.26
CA VAL A 63 11.70 -15.68 -1.97
C VAL A 63 12.54 -15.89 -3.22
N ALA A 64 12.08 -15.35 -4.35
CA ALA A 64 12.83 -15.26 -5.60
C ALA A 64 13.44 -13.86 -5.72
N THR A 65 14.76 -13.80 -5.83
CA THR A 65 15.51 -12.58 -6.08
C THR A 65 15.84 -12.49 -7.57
N LEU A 66 15.48 -11.37 -8.18
CA LEU A 66 15.84 -11.04 -9.56
C LEU A 66 17.05 -10.12 -9.54
N HIS A 67 18.08 -10.44 -10.33
CA HIS A 67 19.31 -9.63 -10.44
C HIS A 67 19.32 -8.73 -11.68
N HIS A 68 18.44 -9.00 -12.62
CA HIS A 68 18.20 -8.27 -13.86
C HIS A 68 16.75 -8.50 -14.27
N ASP A 69 16.31 -7.78 -15.30
CA ASP A 69 14.99 -7.95 -15.91
C ASP A 69 14.86 -9.34 -16.52
N VAL A 70 13.79 -10.06 -16.18
CA VAL A 70 13.58 -11.44 -16.64
C VAL A 70 12.26 -11.56 -17.41
N PRO A 71 12.19 -12.42 -18.44
CA PRO A 71 10.92 -12.71 -19.10
C PRO A 71 9.88 -13.23 -18.11
N ARG A 72 8.66 -12.71 -18.22
CA ARG A 72 7.52 -13.11 -17.39
C ARG A 72 6.56 -13.95 -18.24
N TYR A 73 5.85 -14.87 -17.60
CA TYR A 73 5.04 -15.85 -18.32
C TYR A 73 3.65 -16.02 -17.68
N PRO A 74 2.59 -16.18 -18.49
CA PRO A 74 1.24 -16.39 -17.98
C PRO A 74 1.09 -17.80 -17.38
N ARG A 75 1.82 -18.77 -17.94
CA ARG A 75 1.90 -20.15 -17.45
C ARG A 75 3.21 -20.81 -17.92
N PRO A 76 3.65 -21.89 -17.26
CA PRO A 76 4.78 -22.68 -17.74
C PRO A 76 4.62 -23.15 -19.19
N GLY A 77 5.70 -23.03 -19.95
CA GLY A 77 5.77 -23.45 -21.35
C GLY A 77 5.05 -22.53 -22.35
N ALA A 78 4.40 -21.45 -21.91
CA ALA A 78 3.88 -20.43 -22.82
C ALA A 78 5.00 -19.51 -23.34
N GLY A 79 4.69 -18.72 -24.37
CA GLY A 79 5.50 -17.56 -24.75
C GLY A 79 5.55 -16.52 -23.63
N SER A 80 6.60 -15.70 -23.64
CA SER A 80 6.70 -14.56 -22.73
C SER A 80 5.61 -13.53 -23.04
N ASP A 81 4.98 -12.97 -22.01
CA ASP A 81 3.98 -11.90 -22.11
C ASP A 81 4.46 -10.57 -21.49
N GLY A 82 5.78 -10.44 -21.32
CA GLY A 82 6.43 -9.22 -20.89
C GLY A 82 7.67 -9.48 -20.05
N VAL A 83 8.00 -8.51 -19.20
CA VAL A 83 9.20 -8.52 -18.37
C VAL A 83 8.80 -8.31 -16.91
N ALA A 84 9.38 -9.09 -16.02
CA ALA A 84 9.39 -8.81 -14.59
C ALA A 84 10.67 -8.02 -14.28
N PRO A 85 10.57 -6.81 -13.73
CA PRO A 85 11.73 -5.96 -13.53
C PRO A 85 12.63 -6.53 -12.44
N GLY A 86 13.94 -6.54 -12.69
CA GLY A 86 14.93 -6.97 -11.72
C GLY A 86 15.06 -6.03 -10.54
N ARG A 87 14.60 -4.80 -10.69
CA ARG A 87 14.63 -3.75 -9.67
C ARG A 87 13.29 -3.03 -9.55
N TRP A 88 12.95 -2.64 -8.33
CA TRP A 88 11.80 -1.80 -8.01
C TRP A 88 12.25 -0.67 -7.08
N TYR A 89 11.97 0.59 -7.44
CA TYR A 89 12.53 1.78 -6.77
C TYR A 89 14.05 1.71 -6.54
N GLY A 90 14.79 1.19 -7.52
CA GLY A 90 16.25 1.07 -7.44
C GLY A 90 16.76 0.01 -6.44
N ARG A 91 15.89 -0.87 -5.93
CA ARG A 91 16.24 -2.01 -5.07
C ARG A 91 15.98 -3.32 -5.80
N PRO A 92 16.73 -4.42 -5.53
CA PRO A 92 16.45 -5.71 -6.15
C PRO A 92 15.02 -6.19 -5.87
N SER A 93 14.37 -6.78 -6.86
CA SER A 93 13.04 -7.38 -6.70
C SER A 93 13.13 -8.67 -5.88
N MET A 94 12.54 -8.65 -4.68
CA MET A 94 12.53 -9.76 -3.71
C MET A 94 11.11 -10.29 -3.59
N LEU A 95 10.77 -11.29 -4.40
CA LEU A 95 9.38 -11.66 -4.69
C LEU A 95 9.00 -12.98 -4.00
N PRO A 96 7.95 -13.01 -3.16
CA PRO A 96 7.48 -14.27 -2.56
C PRO A 96 7.04 -15.26 -3.63
N VAL A 97 7.52 -16.49 -3.53
CA VAL A 97 7.10 -17.61 -4.38
C VAL A 97 5.82 -18.21 -3.80
N ILE A 98 4.76 -18.23 -4.60
CA ILE A 98 3.41 -18.69 -4.22
C ILE A 98 3.03 -20.04 -4.86
N ALA A 99 3.77 -20.48 -5.88
CA ALA A 99 3.64 -21.81 -6.45
C ALA A 99 4.94 -22.24 -7.13
N ARG A 100 5.14 -23.55 -7.26
CA ARG A 100 6.29 -24.14 -7.96
C ARG A 100 5.82 -25.21 -8.94
N LYS A 101 6.51 -25.33 -10.06
CA LYS A 101 6.42 -26.43 -11.04
C LYS A 101 7.84 -26.79 -11.50
N PRO A 102 8.09 -27.97 -12.07
CA PRO A 102 9.45 -28.33 -12.52
C PRO A 102 10.04 -27.26 -13.45
N GLY A 103 11.11 -26.58 -13.00
CA GLY A 103 11.77 -25.49 -13.73
C GLY A 103 11.09 -24.12 -13.66
N TRP A 104 10.04 -23.95 -12.85
CA TRP A 104 9.23 -22.72 -12.79
C TRP A 104 8.85 -22.32 -11.37
N VAL A 105 8.83 -21.02 -11.12
CA VAL A 105 8.29 -20.42 -9.89
C VAL A 105 7.22 -19.40 -10.24
N ARG A 106 6.10 -19.41 -9.51
CA ARG A 106 5.10 -18.33 -9.59
C ARG A 106 5.35 -17.37 -8.45
N VAL A 107 5.47 -16.09 -8.76
CA VAL A 107 5.80 -15.04 -7.79
C VAL A 107 4.72 -13.97 -7.73
N ARG A 108 4.64 -13.25 -6.61
CA ARG A 108 3.88 -11.99 -6.51
C ARG A 108 4.70 -10.83 -7.06
N LEU A 109 4.05 -9.81 -7.61
CA LEU A 109 4.71 -8.61 -8.13
C LEU A 109 4.32 -7.38 -7.29
N ALA A 110 5.25 -6.45 -7.12
CA ALA A 110 5.03 -5.13 -6.49
C ALA A 110 4.56 -4.13 -7.56
N GLN A 111 3.37 -4.37 -8.09
CA GLN A 111 2.77 -3.51 -9.11
C GLN A 111 1.26 -3.52 -9.00
N ARG A 112 0.65 -2.53 -9.66
CA ARG A 112 -0.79 -2.54 -9.93
C ARG A 112 -1.15 -3.52 -11.06
N PRO A 113 -2.36 -4.10 -11.03
CA PRO A 113 -3.27 -4.14 -9.89
C PRO A 113 -2.68 -4.96 -8.74
N ASN A 114 -3.06 -4.61 -7.50
CA ASN A 114 -2.69 -5.38 -6.31
C ASN A 114 -2.98 -6.88 -6.52
N GLY A 115 -2.08 -7.74 -6.02
CA GLY A 115 -2.21 -9.18 -6.17
C GLY A 115 -1.74 -9.74 -7.52
N SER A 116 -1.13 -8.91 -8.38
CA SER A 116 -0.49 -9.36 -9.62
C SER A 116 0.54 -10.47 -9.39
N THR A 117 0.59 -11.44 -10.30
CA THR A 117 1.51 -12.59 -10.24
C THR A 117 2.03 -12.94 -11.62
N THR A 118 3.18 -13.59 -11.68
CA THR A 118 3.70 -14.14 -12.93
C THR A 118 4.48 -15.42 -12.68
N TRP A 119 4.65 -16.24 -13.72
CA TRP A 119 5.60 -17.34 -13.73
C TRP A 119 6.95 -16.88 -14.25
N LEU A 120 8.00 -17.28 -13.57
CA LEU A 120 9.40 -17.08 -13.96
C LEU A 120 10.06 -18.45 -14.09
N ARG A 121 11.07 -18.57 -14.95
CA ARG A 121 11.89 -19.79 -14.98
C ARG A 121 12.75 -19.82 -13.72
N ALA A 122 12.83 -20.98 -13.09
CA ALA A 122 13.60 -21.15 -11.85
C ALA A 122 15.09 -20.85 -12.02
N ARG A 123 15.61 -20.97 -13.25
CA ARG A 123 17.02 -20.66 -13.60
C ARG A 123 17.31 -19.16 -13.72
N ASP A 124 16.29 -18.32 -13.86
CA ASP A 124 16.43 -16.88 -14.05
C ASP A 124 16.38 -16.13 -12.69
N VAL A 125 16.23 -16.84 -11.58
CA VAL A 125 16.11 -16.27 -10.23
C VAL A 125 17.05 -16.96 -9.24
N SER A 126 17.49 -16.23 -8.22
CA SER A 126 18.09 -16.85 -7.03
C SER A 126 17.01 -17.10 -5.99
N LEU A 127 16.97 -18.31 -5.41
CA LEU A 127 15.99 -18.66 -4.39
C LEU A 127 16.60 -18.55 -3.00
N GLY A 128 15.91 -17.84 -2.12
CA GLY A 128 16.15 -17.80 -0.69
C GLY A 128 14.86 -18.08 0.09
N SER A 129 14.89 -17.80 1.39
CA SER A 129 13.69 -17.91 2.24
C SER A 129 13.72 -16.93 3.39
N THR A 130 12.54 -16.52 3.84
CA THR A 130 12.32 -15.76 5.07
C THR A 130 11.51 -16.59 6.06
N PRO A 131 11.90 -16.66 7.35
CA PRO A 131 11.10 -17.32 8.39
C PRO A 131 9.94 -16.44 8.87
N TYR A 132 9.85 -15.20 8.40
CA TYR A 132 8.90 -14.23 8.89
C TYR A 132 7.61 -14.21 8.07
N ARG A 133 6.53 -13.79 8.72
CA ARG A 133 5.26 -13.41 8.10
C ARG A 133 4.62 -12.31 8.94
N LEU A 134 4.04 -11.32 8.26
CA LEU A 134 3.25 -10.28 8.89
C LEU A 134 1.77 -10.52 8.62
N VAL A 135 0.93 -10.27 9.62
CA VAL A 135 -0.52 -10.24 9.48
C VAL A 135 -1.01 -8.92 10.03
N VAL A 136 -1.68 -8.13 9.20
CA VAL A 136 -2.40 -6.92 9.61
C VAL A 136 -3.87 -7.29 9.64
N ASP A 137 -4.46 -7.25 10.82
CA ASP A 137 -5.87 -7.53 11.02
C ASP A 137 -6.61 -6.20 11.10
N LEU A 138 -7.41 -5.92 10.09
CA LEU A 138 -8.17 -4.69 10.01
C LEU A 138 -9.38 -4.73 10.94
N GLY A 139 -9.84 -5.90 11.39
CA GLY A 139 -11.00 -6.06 12.27
C GLY A 139 -10.70 -5.54 13.67
N ASP A 140 -9.56 -5.93 14.23
CA ASP A 140 -9.08 -5.48 15.54
C ASP A 140 -7.97 -4.42 15.49
N THR A 141 -7.55 -4.02 14.29
CA THR A 141 -6.51 -3.00 14.05
C THR A 141 -5.15 -3.34 14.67
N HIS A 142 -4.73 -4.61 14.58
CA HIS A 142 -3.44 -5.08 15.05
C HIS A 142 -2.50 -5.54 13.93
N LEU A 143 -1.21 -5.33 14.15
CA LEU A 143 -0.14 -5.98 13.39
C LEU A 143 0.46 -7.10 14.22
N ARG A 144 0.58 -8.28 13.60
CA ARG A 144 1.19 -9.48 14.16
C ARG A 144 2.40 -9.89 13.33
N LEU A 145 3.52 -10.12 14.00
CA LEU A 145 4.71 -10.72 13.41
C LEU A 145 4.77 -12.18 13.84
N TYR A 146 4.93 -13.06 12.87
CA TYR A 146 5.23 -14.47 13.07
C TYR A 146 6.66 -14.76 12.64
N GLU A 147 7.35 -15.61 13.39
CA GLU A 147 8.65 -16.17 13.04
C GLU A 147 8.56 -17.70 13.14
N ARG A 148 8.91 -18.41 12.06
CA ARG A 148 8.79 -19.88 11.99
C ARG A 148 7.39 -20.38 12.37
N GLY A 149 6.36 -19.64 11.99
CA GLY A 149 4.96 -19.93 12.29
C GLY A 149 4.52 -19.64 13.73
N ARG A 150 5.41 -19.14 14.60
CA ARG A 150 5.09 -18.77 15.99
C ARG A 150 4.88 -17.27 16.10
N LEU A 151 3.88 -16.84 16.87
CA LEU A 151 3.62 -15.43 17.13
C LEU A 151 4.81 -14.84 17.93
N ALA A 152 5.48 -13.85 17.35
CA ALA A 152 6.64 -13.17 17.92
C ALA A 152 6.32 -11.74 18.41
N LEU A 153 5.29 -11.11 17.83
CA LEU A 153 4.81 -9.78 18.20
C LEU A 153 3.32 -9.67 17.89
N SER A 154 2.55 -9.01 18.75
CA SER A 154 1.20 -8.52 18.47
C SER A 154 1.07 -7.13 19.05
N VAL A 155 0.77 -6.14 18.21
CA VAL A 155 0.78 -4.71 18.59
C VAL A 155 -0.38 -3.96 17.95
N PRO A 156 -0.94 -2.94 18.62
CA PRO A 156 -1.94 -2.07 18.02
C PRO A 156 -1.33 -1.29 16.84
N ALA A 157 -2.17 -0.98 15.86
CA ALA A 157 -1.79 -0.27 14.66
C ALA A 157 -2.83 0.78 14.28
N GLY A 158 -2.35 1.90 13.74
CA GLY A 158 -3.15 2.85 12.98
C GLY A 158 -3.28 2.36 11.54
N VAL A 159 -4.46 1.93 11.13
CA VAL A 159 -4.76 1.49 9.75
C VAL A 159 -5.56 2.58 9.02
N GLY A 160 -5.85 2.34 7.74
CA GLY A 160 -6.58 3.26 6.88
C GLY A 160 -7.96 3.63 7.46
N ALA A 161 -8.29 4.91 7.35
CA ALA A 161 -9.63 5.44 7.59
C ALA A 161 -10.64 4.86 6.59
N PRO A 162 -11.96 4.95 6.85
CA PRO A 162 -12.98 4.44 5.93
C PRO A 162 -12.89 5.00 4.51
N ASP A 163 -12.56 6.29 4.38
CA ASP A 163 -12.44 6.97 3.08
C ASP A 163 -11.12 6.64 2.37
N ASP A 164 -10.10 6.24 3.14
CA ASP A 164 -8.76 5.89 2.66
C ASP A 164 -8.29 4.54 3.23
N PRO A 165 -8.95 3.44 2.86
CA PRO A 165 -8.77 2.16 3.53
C PRO A 165 -7.39 1.55 3.24
N THR A 166 -6.83 0.84 4.22
CA THR A 166 -5.72 -0.08 3.95
C THR A 166 -6.25 -1.21 3.07
N PRO A 167 -5.65 -1.48 1.90
CA PRO A 167 -6.11 -2.53 1.01
C PRO A 167 -5.94 -3.90 1.66
N ALA A 168 -7.00 -4.71 1.63
CA ALA A 168 -6.94 -6.09 2.08
C ALA A 168 -6.37 -7.00 0.98
N GLY A 169 -5.61 -8.02 1.35
CA GLY A 169 -5.02 -8.94 0.38
C GLY A 169 -3.68 -9.51 0.82
N HIS A 170 -2.90 -9.92 -0.16
CA HIS A 170 -1.63 -10.61 0.04
C HIS A 170 -0.50 -9.82 -0.60
N PHE A 171 0.34 -9.25 0.25
CA PHE A 171 1.42 -8.35 -0.09
C PHE A 171 2.74 -8.88 0.45
N PHE A 172 3.79 -8.09 0.35
CA PHE A 172 5.09 -8.40 0.94
C PHE A 172 5.87 -7.14 1.27
N VAL A 173 6.84 -7.29 2.17
CA VAL A 173 7.88 -6.29 2.42
C VAL A 173 8.73 -6.19 1.16
N ALA A 174 8.70 -5.04 0.49
CA ALA A 174 9.51 -4.83 -0.70
C ALA A 174 10.93 -4.40 -0.33
N PHE A 175 11.07 -3.41 0.56
CA PHE A 175 12.34 -2.98 1.13
C PHE A 175 12.12 -2.01 2.29
N ASP A 176 13.18 -1.81 3.09
CA ASP A 176 13.22 -0.73 4.07
C ASP A 176 13.95 0.50 3.51
N GLN A 177 13.55 1.68 3.97
CA GLN A 177 14.23 2.95 3.68
C GLN A 177 14.27 3.88 4.90
N ALA A 178 15.15 4.87 4.84
CA ALA A 178 15.16 5.97 5.80
C ALA A 178 13.89 6.83 5.65
N PRO A 179 13.40 7.46 6.72
CA PRO A 179 12.34 8.44 6.61
C PRO A 179 12.80 9.66 5.79
N PRO A 180 11.88 10.42 5.18
CA PRO A 180 12.22 11.68 4.52
C PRO A 180 12.91 12.65 5.49
N PRO A 181 13.85 13.48 5.01
CA PRO A 181 14.48 14.51 5.84
C PRO A 181 13.45 15.45 6.46
N GLY A 182 13.60 15.76 7.75
CA GLY A 182 12.68 16.66 8.46
C GLY A 182 11.34 16.03 8.87
N GLU A 183 11.12 14.74 8.62
CA GLU A 183 9.87 14.04 8.92
C GLU A 183 10.04 12.98 10.02
N PRO A 184 10.36 13.37 11.27
CA PRO A 184 10.65 12.42 12.36
C PRO A 184 9.44 11.55 12.74
N GLY A 185 8.23 11.97 12.37
CA GLY A 185 7.01 11.24 12.66
C GLY A 185 6.91 9.87 11.94
N TYR A 186 7.66 9.65 10.86
CA TYR A 186 7.78 8.31 10.24
C TYR A 186 8.54 7.32 11.13
N GLY A 187 9.13 7.76 12.23
CA GLY A 187 9.91 6.93 13.12
C GLY A 187 11.27 6.55 12.52
N PRO A 188 11.95 5.52 13.06
CA PRO A 188 13.34 5.20 12.71
C PRO A 188 13.57 4.68 11.28
N PHE A 189 12.51 4.25 10.58
CA PHE A 189 12.54 3.78 9.19
C PHE A 189 11.12 3.54 8.68
N ILE A 190 10.99 3.37 7.36
CA ILE A 190 9.76 2.96 6.70
C ILE A 190 9.98 1.58 6.11
N VAL A 191 9.07 0.65 6.40
CA VAL A 191 8.94 -0.61 5.66
C VAL A 191 8.05 -0.33 4.45
N VAL A 192 8.62 -0.33 3.26
CA VAL A 192 7.87 -0.18 2.01
C VAL A 192 7.28 -1.53 1.64
N THR A 193 5.97 -1.57 1.38
CA THR A 193 5.27 -2.80 1.00
C THR A 193 5.01 -2.86 -0.49
N SER A 194 4.55 -4.01 -0.97
CA SER A 194 4.05 -4.20 -2.33
C SER A 194 2.59 -3.76 -2.53
N ALA A 195 1.96 -3.18 -1.50
CA ALA A 195 0.56 -2.77 -1.55
C ALA A 195 0.44 -1.34 -2.08
N HIS A 196 -0.56 -1.12 -2.92
CA HIS A 196 -0.88 0.19 -3.48
C HIS A 196 -2.28 0.61 -3.01
N SER A 197 -2.49 1.89 -2.71
CA SER A 197 -3.82 2.41 -2.36
C SER A 197 -4.82 2.16 -3.50
N GLU A 198 -6.04 1.76 -3.15
CA GLU A 198 -7.12 1.52 -4.11
C GLU A 198 -7.89 2.79 -4.46
N VAL A 199 -7.76 3.84 -3.63
CA VAL A 199 -8.51 5.10 -3.76
C VAL A 199 -7.64 6.32 -3.98
N ILE A 200 -6.35 6.25 -3.64
CA ILE A 200 -5.38 7.32 -3.89
C ILE A 200 -4.42 6.84 -4.98
N SER A 201 -4.20 7.69 -5.98
CA SER A 201 -3.32 7.36 -7.12
C SER A 201 -1.86 7.70 -6.86
N ASP A 202 -1.58 8.77 -6.13
CA ASP A 202 -0.22 9.29 -5.95
C ASP A 202 -0.03 10.01 -4.61
N TRP A 203 1.12 9.78 -3.97
CA TRP A 203 1.59 10.56 -2.83
C TRP A 203 2.48 11.72 -3.27
N ALA A 204 1.93 12.93 -3.34
CA ALA A 204 2.69 14.16 -3.50
C ALA A 204 3.70 14.17 -4.68
N GLY A 205 3.31 13.63 -5.85
CA GLY A 205 4.16 13.60 -7.04
C GLY A 205 5.10 12.40 -7.14
N SER A 206 4.98 11.42 -6.25
CA SER A 206 5.81 10.20 -6.24
C SER A 206 5.58 9.25 -7.43
N GLY A 207 4.48 9.44 -8.15
CA GLY A 207 4.01 8.57 -9.23
C GLY A 207 3.18 7.37 -8.79
N ASP A 208 3.09 7.06 -7.48
CA ASP A 208 2.25 5.97 -6.97
C ASP A 208 1.96 6.07 -5.46
N ALA A 209 0.74 5.73 -5.06
CA ALA A 209 0.34 5.66 -3.67
C ALA A 209 0.69 4.31 -3.01
N VAL A 210 1.97 4.03 -2.80
CA VAL A 210 2.44 2.82 -2.11
C VAL A 210 2.12 2.88 -0.61
N VAL A 211 1.63 1.78 -0.05
CA VAL A 211 1.36 1.63 1.38
C VAL A 211 2.66 1.28 2.11
N GLY A 212 2.98 2.05 3.16
CA GLY A 212 4.11 1.77 4.04
C GLY A 212 3.69 1.30 5.43
N ILE A 213 4.64 0.70 6.16
CA ILE A 213 4.57 0.53 7.62
C ILE A 213 5.59 1.48 8.24
N HIS A 214 5.14 2.41 9.09
CA HIS A 214 6.00 3.44 9.66
C HIS A 214 5.52 3.87 11.06
N GLY A 215 6.22 4.86 11.64
CA GLY A 215 5.87 5.48 12.93
C GLY A 215 4.52 6.22 12.93
N PRO A 216 4.12 6.82 14.04
CA PRO A 216 2.74 7.29 14.25
C PRO A 216 2.42 8.64 13.58
N LEU A 217 3.39 9.37 13.04
CA LEU A 217 3.24 10.73 12.52
C LEU A 217 2.57 11.69 13.54
N GLY A 218 2.95 11.58 14.82
CA GLY A 218 2.37 12.39 15.90
C GLY A 218 1.04 11.86 16.44
N GLU A 219 0.47 10.80 15.88
CA GLU A 219 -0.83 10.24 16.29
C GLU A 219 -0.73 9.04 17.24
N ASP A 220 0.37 8.95 18.02
CA ASP A 220 0.67 7.81 18.90
C ASP A 220 -0.45 7.56 19.93
N GLY A 221 -0.99 8.65 20.50
CA GLY A 221 -2.10 8.60 21.44
C GLY A 221 -3.42 8.12 20.82
N ARG A 222 -3.64 8.33 19.51
CA ARG A 222 -4.83 7.81 18.81
C ARG A 222 -4.74 6.32 18.56
N ILE A 223 -3.53 5.81 18.27
CA ILE A 223 -3.30 4.35 18.16
C ILE A 223 -3.57 3.69 19.52
N GLY A 224 -3.08 4.28 20.60
CA GLY A 224 -3.33 3.82 21.96
C GLY A 224 -2.99 2.33 22.15
N THR A 225 -3.74 1.63 22.99
CA THR A 225 -3.57 0.17 23.17
C THR A 225 -4.46 -0.68 22.28
N GLY A 226 -5.48 -0.08 21.66
CA GLY A 226 -6.51 -0.78 20.89
C GLY A 226 -6.33 -0.75 19.38
N GLY A 227 -5.44 0.12 18.87
CA GLY A 227 -5.34 0.44 17.45
C GLY A 227 -6.43 1.43 17.00
N ALA A 228 -6.33 1.91 15.77
CA ALA A 228 -7.24 2.93 15.26
C ALA A 228 -7.33 2.96 13.72
N ARG A 229 -8.40 3.54 13.17
CA ARG A 229 -8.55 3.82 11.73
C ARG A 229 -8.31 5.29 11.46
N ILE A 230 -7.06 5.66 11.17
CA ILE A 230 -6.61 7.06 11.18
C ILE A 230 -5.70 7.45 10.01
N SER A 231 -5.18 6.48 9.26
CA SER A 231 -4.22 6.76 8.19
C SER A 231 -4.89 6.89 6.82
N HIS A 232 -4.12 7.32 5.83
CA HIS A 232 -4.50 7.26 4.41
C HIS A 232 -4.11 5.90 3.78
N GLY A 233 -4.34 4.80 4.52
CA GLY A 233 -4.03 3.43 4.09
C GLY A 233 -2.73 2.84 4.63
N CYS A 234 -1.72 3.64 4.97
CA CYS A 234 -0.48 3.17 5.62
C CYS A 234 -0.74 2.48 6.97
N ILE A 235 0.11 1.55 7.37
CA ILE A 235 0.09 0.97 8.71
C ILE A 235 1.02 1.79 9.60
N ARG A 236 0.46 2.42 10.64
CA ARG A 236 1.20 3.23 11.60
C ARG A 236 1.36 2.47 12.89
N LEU A 237 2.58 2.46 13.43
CA LEU A 237 2.92 1.77 14.66
C LEU A 237 3.51 2.76 15.66
N HIS A 238 3.42 2.42 16.94
CA HIS A 238 4.33 3.01 17.93
C HIS A 238 5.79 2.74 17.53
N ASP A 239 6.67 3.72 17.74
CA ASP A 239 8.08 3.61 17.40
C ASP A 239 8.78 2.38 18.00
N ARG A 240 8.41 2.02 19.24
CA ARG A 240 8.92 0.82 19.92
C ARG A 240 8.55 -0.47 19.17
N SER A 241 7.34 -0.51 18.62
CA SER A 241 6.81 -1.64 17.86
C SER A 241 7.43 -1.69 16.47
N LEU A 242 7.58 -0.54 15.80
CA LEU A 242 8.24 -0.43 14.51
C LEU A 242 9.68 -0.97 14.56
N ARG A 243 10.44 -0.64 15.61
CA ARG A 243 11.82 -1.16 15.79
C ARG A 243 11.91 -2.69 15.78
N ARG A 244 10.87 -3.40 16.21
CA ARG A 244 10.81 -4.87 16.19
C ARG A 244 10.75 -5.44 14.77
N LEU A 245 10.38 -4.62 13.78
CA LEU A 245 10.33 -5.04 12.38
C LEU A 245 11.68 -4.94 11.67
N ARG A 246 12.73 -4.37 12.29
CA ARG A 246 14.04 -4.20 11.66
C ARG A 246 14.67 -5.52 11.20
N GLN A 247 14.31 -6.63 11.84
CA GLN A 247 14.79 -7.97 11.51
C GLN A 247 14.04 -8.63 10.34
N VAL A 248 12.96 -8.01 9.85
CA VAL A 248 12.09 -8.59 8.83
C VAL A 248 12.64 -8.26 7.44
N PRO A 249 13.14 -9.25 6.68
CA PRO A 249 13.77 -8.99 5.39
C PRO A 249 12.76 -8.75 4.26
N PRO A 250 13.18 -8.11 3.17
CA PRO A 250 12.45 -8.10 1.89
C PRO A 250 11.98 -9.48 1.43
N GLY A 251 10.83 -9.51 0.77
CA GLY A 251 10.13 -10.74 0.37
C GLY A 251 9.32 -11.40 1.49
N THR A 252 9.33 -10.86 2.71
CA THR A 252 8.45 -11.33 3.79
C THR A 252 6.99 -11.09 3.44
N PRO A 253 6.13 -12.13 3.42
CA PRO A 253 4.72 -11.96 3.11
C PRO A 253 4.01 -11.13 4.20
N ILE A 254 3.08 -10.30 3.75
CA ILE A 254 2.17 -9.51 4.57
C ILE A 254 0.75 -9.87 4.15
N ASP A 255 -0.04 -10.42 5.06
CA ASP A 255 -1.47 -10.62 4.83
C ASP A 255 -2.27 -9.54 5.53
N VAL A 256 -3.12 -8.85 4.78
CA VAL A 256 -4.06 -7.86 5.33
C VAL A 256 -5.45 -8.47 5.30
N VAL A 257 -6.00 -8.75 6.48
CA VAL A 257 -7.28 -9.47 6.69
C VAL A 257 -8.33 -8.57 7.31
N ARG A 258 -9.61 -8.97 7.27
CA ARG A 258 -10.74 -8.24 7.84
C ARG A 258 -11.46 -9.10 8.86
#